data_AF-A0A529MAD1-F1
#
_entry.id   AF-A0A529MAD1-F1
#
_cell.length_a   1.000
_cell.length_b   1.000
_cell.length_c   1.000
_cell.angle_alpha   90.00
_cell.angle_beta   90.00
_cell.angle_gamma   90.00
#
_symmetry.space_group_name_H-M   'P 1'
#
loop_
_entity.id
_entity.type
_entity.pdbx_description
1 polymer ?
#
loop_
_entity_poly.entity_id
_entity_poly.type
_entity_poly.pdbx_seq_one_letter_code
_entity_poly.pdbx_strand_id
1 'polypeptide(L)'
;IEGADAPDLTAVKAKIDAKDYKGALADLRDLAQDTQQADVYNLLGFTLRKTGDYQTSLTYYTKALELKPDHKAAHEYLGELYVETGDMAKANEQLASLEKLCPSGCEELSDLKQAIDTKVTK
;
A
#
# COMPACT_ATOMS: atom_id res chain seq x y z
N ILE A 1 15.55 -21.50 0.02
CA ILE A 1 14.27 -21.86 -0.63
C ILE A 1 13.88 -20.69 -1.52
N GLU A 2 14.46 -20.67 -2.73
CA GLU A 2 14.12 -19.70 -3.76
C GLU A 2 12.88 -20.21 -4.52
N GLY A 3 11.93 -19.31 -4.81
CA GLY A 3 10.84 -19.55 -5.74
C GLY A 3 9.52 -20.02 -5.10
N ALA A 4 8.81 -19.14 -4.41
CA ALA A 4 7.36 -19.14 -4.51
C ALA A 4 7.03 -18.12 -5.58
N ASP A 5 6.53 -18.57 -6.74
CA ASP A 5 6.05 -17.65 -7.77
C ASP A 5 5.09 -16.64 -7.12
N ALA A 6 5.31 -15.34 -7.39
CA ALA A 6 4.41 -14.30 -6.92
C ALA A 6 2.97 -14.68 -7.32
N PRO A 7 1.98 -14.61 -6.39
CA PRO A 7 0.62 -14.96 -6.74
C PRO A 7 0.16 -14.11 -7.91
N ASP A 8 -0.65 -14.69 -8.80
CA ASP A 8 -1.27 -13.91 -9.85
C ASP A 8 -2.28 -12.93 -9.24
N LEU A 9 -1.94 -11.64 -9.28
CA LEU A 9 -2.76 -10.56 -8.75
C LEU A 9 -3.66 -9.93 -9.83
N THR A 10 -3.71 -10.47 -11.04
CA THR A 10 -4.46 -9.89 -12.16
C THR A 10 -5.96 -9.78 -11.83
N ALA A 11 -6.56 -10.85 -11.31
CA ALA A 11 -7.97 -10.85 -10.93
C ALA A 11 -8.28 -9.87 -9.78
N VAL A 12 -7.38 -9.79 -8.79
CA VAL A 12 -7.50 -8.84 -7.67
C VAL A 12 -7.44 -7.40 -8.17
N LYS A 13 -6.48 -7.07 -9.03
CA LYS A 13 -6.32 -5.72 -9.59
C LYS A 13 -7.54 -5.32 -10.40
N ALA A 14 -8.06 -6.22 -11.24
CA ALA A 14 -9.30 -5.97 -11.99
C ALA A 14 -10.51 -5.69 -11.08
N LYS A 15 -10.64 -6.41 -9.95
CA LYS A 15 -11.70 -6.15 -8.95
C LYS A 15 -11.52 -4.80 -8.27
N ILE A 16 -10.29 -4.45 -7.91
CA ILE A 16 -9.95 -3.14 -7.34
C ILE A 16 -10.33 -2.00 -8.32
N ASP A 17 -9.98 -2.14 -9.59
CA ASP A 17 -10.31 -1.16 -10.64
C ASP A 17 -11.83 -1.03 -10.84
N ALA A 18 -12.54 -2.15 -10.75
CA ALA A 18 -14.01 -2.19 -10.77
C ALA A 18 -14.66 -1.70 -9.46
N LYS A 19 -13.87 -1.31 -8.45
CA LYS A 19 -14.31 -0.97 -7.08
C LYS A 19 -15.05 -2.11 -6.36
N ASP A 20 -14.90 -3.34 -6.83
CA ASP A 20 -15.33 -4.54 -6.12
C ASP A 20 -14.34 -4.87 -5.00
N TYR A 21 -14.28 -3.99 -4.01
CA TYR A 21 -13.38 -4.16 -2.86
C TYR A 21 -13.75 -5.38 -2.02
N LYS A 22 -15.03 -5.77 -2.00
CA LYS A 22 -15.48 -6.97 -1.28
C LYS A 22 -14.92 -8.23 -1.95
N GLY A 23 -15.02 -8.34 -3.27
CA GLY A 23 -14.43 -9.44 -4.03
C GLY A 23 -12.91 -9.45 -3.93
N ALA A 24 -12.25 -8.29 -4.05
CA ALA A 24 -10.80 -8.19 -3.91
C ALA A 24 -10.32 -8.65 -2.52
N LEU A 25 -11.02 -8.27 -1.44
CA LEU A 25 -10.67 -8.71 -0.08
C LEU A 25 -10.81 -10.21 0.13
N ALA A 26 -11.78 -10.86 -0.52
CA ALA A 26 -11.94 -12.32 -0.43
C ALA A 26 -10.73 -13.02 -1.03
N ASP A 27 -10.40 -12.72 -2.29
CA ASP A 27 -9.26 -13.30 -3.00
C ASP A 27 -7.94 -13.03 -2.26
N LEU A 28 -7.73 -11.79 -1.79
CA LEU A 28 -6.51 -11.40 -1.10
C LEU A 28 -6.34 -12.12 0.24
N ARG A 29 -7.42 -12.41 0.97
CA ARG A 29 -7.36 -13.16 2.22
C ARG A 29 -6.95 -14.61 1.99
N ASP A 30 -7.48 -15.21 0.93
CA ASP A 30 -7.10 -16.57 0.53
C ASP A 30 -5.62 -16.61 0.14
N LEU A 31 -5.18 -15.69 -0.72
CA LEU A 31 -3.75 -15.57 -1.12
C LEU A 31 -2.81 -15.32 0.07
N ALA A 32 -3.25 -14.55 1.07
CA ALA A 32 -2.43 -14.22 2.24
C ALA A 32 -2.20 -15.43 3.17
N GLN A 33 -3.08 -16.43 3.16
CA GLN A 33 -2.88 -17.67 3.90
C GLN A 33 -1.76 -18.51 3.29
N ASP A 34 -1.62 -18.47 1.96
CA ASP A 34 -0.71 -19.36 1.23
C ASP A 34 0.68 -18.77 0.99
N THR A 35 0.79 -17.45 0.81
CA THR A 35 1.97 -16.89 0.13
C THR A 35 2.82 -15.92 0.94
N GLN A 36 2.34 -15.37 2.07
CA GLN A 36 3.05 -14.37 2.89
C GLN A 36 3.87 -13.32 2.09
N GLN A 37 3.32 -12.76 1.01
CA GLN A 37 4.05 -11.82 0.14
C GLN A 37 3.68 -10.37 0.41
N ALA A 38 4.69 -9.49 0.28
CA ALA A 38 4.52 -8.06 0.50
C ALA A 38 3.48 -7.43 -0.44
N ASP A 39 3.43 -7.81 -1.72
CA ASP A 39 2.44 -7.30 -2.67
C ASP A 39 0.99 -7.65 -2.27
N VAL A 40 0.76 -8.85 -1.72
CA VAL A 40 -0.57 -9.27 -1.23
C VAL A 40 -0.98 -8.43 -0.03
N TYR A 41 -0.09 -8.24 0.95
CA TYR A 41 -0.38 -7.41 2.11
C TYR A 41 -0.53 -5.93 1.74
N ASN A 42 0.23 -5.43 0.76
CA ASN A 42 0.07 -4.09 0.23
C ASN A 42 -1.34 -3.90 -0.37
N LEU A 43 -1.81 -4.84 -1.20
CA LEU A 43 -3.15 -4.76 -1.80
C LEU A 43 -4.28 -4.97 -0.78
N LEU A 44 -4.06 -5.77 0.29
CA LEU A 44 -4.98 -5.82 1.43
C LEU A 44 -5.09 -4.46 2.09
N GLY A 45 -3.96 -3.84 2.41
CA GLY A 45 -3.90 -2.49 2.97
C GLY A 45 -4.64 -1.48 2.09
N PHE A 46 -4.38 -1.51 0.79
CA PHE A 46 -5.05 -0.67 -0.22
C PHE A 46 -6.56 -0.84 -0.21
N THR A 47 -7.02 -2.09 -0.31
CA THR A 47 -8.44 -2.38 -0.41
C THR A 47 -9.18 -2.00 0.88
N LEU A 48 -8.56 -2.20 2.04
CA LEU A 48 -9.10 -1.78 3.33
C LEU A 48 -9.17 -0.26 3.49
N ARG A 49 -8.14 0.47 3.05
CA ARG A 49 -8.16 1.95 3.04
C ARG A 49 -9.32 2.47 2.19
N LYS A 50 -9.53 1.91 0.99
CA LYS A 50 -10.62 2.31 0.10
C LYS A 50 -12.02 1.98 0.66
N THR A 51 -12.12 1.09 1.63
CA THR A 51 -13.38 0.77 2.33
C THR A 51 -13.53 1.48 3.68
N GLY A 52 -12.55 2.31 4.08
CA GLY A 52 -12.57 3.08 5.33
C GLY A 52 -12.09 2.31 6.56
N ASP A 53 -11.65 1.06 6.40
CA ASP A 53 -11.04 0.29 7.50
C ASP A 53 -9.55 0.65 7.63
N TYR A 54 -9.31 1.87 8.11
CA TYR A 54 -7.98 2.45 8.25
C TYR A 54 -7.11 1.72 9.27
N GLN A 55 -7.71 1.20 10.34
CA GLN A 55 -6.97 0.47 11.38
C GLN A 55 -6.39 -0.84 10.82
N THR A 56 -7.22 -1.63 10.13
CA THR A 56 -6.74 -2.89 9.54
C THR A 56 -5.83 -2.62 8.35
N SER A 57 -6.10 -1.55 7.58
CA SER A 57 -5.23 -1.11 6.48
C SER A 57 -3.80 -0.85 6.95
N LEU A 58 -3.63 -0.11 8.05
CA LEU A 58 -2.33 0.17 8.66
C LEU A 58 -1.57 -1.13 8.97
N THR A 59 -2.23 -2.10 9.61
CA THR A 59 -1.62 -3.39 9.95
C THR A 59 -1.03 -4.09 8.73
N TYR A 60 -1.75 -4.11 7.60
CA TYR A 60 -1.29 -4.82 6.42
C TYR A 60 -0.21 -4.07 5.62
N TYR A 61 -0.26 -2.74 5.56
CA TYR A 61 0.87 -1.98 5.00
C TYR A 61 2.14 -2.16 5.81
N THR A 62 2.04 -2.11 7.15
CA THR A 62 3.19 -2.37 8.02
C THR A 62 3.75 -3.77 7.79
N LYS A 63 2.89 -4.78 7.68
CA LYS A 63 3.32 -6.15 7.37
C LYS A 63 4.00 -6.28 6.01
N ALA A 64 3.52 -5.56 4.99
CA ALA A 64 4.19 -5.51 3.68
C ALA A 64 5.62 -4.96 3.80
N LEU A 65 5.80 -3.89 4.58
CA LEU A 65 7.11 -3.27 4.81
C LEU A 65 8.01 -4.07 5.76
N GLU A 66 7.46 -4.84 6.69
CA GLU A 66 8.22 -5.81 7.50
C GLU A 66 8.85 -6.90 6.62
N LEU A 67 8.14 -7.35 5.59
CA LEU A 67 8.62 -8.37 4.66
C LEU A 67 9.54 -7.80 3.58
N LYS A 68 9.22 -6.60 3.10
CA LYS A 68 9.96 -5.91 2.05
C LYS A 68 10.10 -4.42 2.38
N PRO A 69 11.16 -4.03 3.12
CA PRO A 69 11.36 -2.65 3.55
C PRO A 69 11.59 -1.64 2.41
N ASP A 70 11.87 -2.10 1.19
CA ASP A 70 12.05 -1.25 0.00
C ASP A 70 10.83 -1.25 -0.93
N HIS A 71 9.68 -1.73 -0.45
CA HIS A 71 8.44 -1.81 -1.23
C HIS A 71 7.81 -0.43 -1.45
N LYS A 72 8.15 0.20 -2.58
CA LYS A 72 7.74 1.57 -2.94
C LYS A 72 6.23 1.83 -2.82
N ALA A 73 5.38 1.00 -3.45
CA ALA A 73 3.94 1.18 -3.38
C ALA A 73 3.36 1.04 -1.94
N ALA A 74 4.03 0.29 -1.06
CA ALA A 74 3.58 0.16 0.33
C ALA A 74 3.96 1.42 1.14
N HIS A 75 5.12 2.02 0.88
CA HIS A 75 5.46 3.33 1.43
C HIS A 75 4.49 4.42 0.95
N GLU A 76 4.20 4.47 -0.35
CA GLU A 76 3.25 5.42 -0.92
C GLU A 76 1.89 5.29 -0.25
N TYR A 77 1.29 4.10 -0.30
CA TYR A 77 -0.06 3.92 0.20
C TYR A 77 -0.19 4.03 1.73
N LEU A 78 0.84 3.65 2.49
CA LEU A 78 0.90 3.91 3.91
C LEU A 78 1.01 5.42 4.19
N GLY A 79 1.80 6.14 3.39
CA GLY A 79 1.88 7.60 3.44
C GLY A 79 0.52 8.24 3.17
N GLU A 80 -0.19 7.81 2.13
CA GLU A 80 -1.53 8.29 1.82
C GLU A 80 -2.55 7.97 2.93
N LEU A 81 -2.46 6.79 3.56
CA LEU A 81 -3.27 6.46 4.73
C LEU A 81 -3.05 7.46 5.87
N TYR A 82 -1.79 7.83 6.12
CA TYR A 82 -1.45 8.82 7.14
C TYR A 82 -1.94 10.23 6.76
N VAL A 83 -1.90 10.62 5.49
CA VAL A 83 -2.51 11.86 5.00
C VAL A 83 -4.03 11.89 5.20
N GLU A 84 -4.71 10.78 4.90
CA GLU A 84 -6.16 10.66 5.08
C GLU A 84 -6.55 10.75 6.55
N THR A 85 -5.83 10.05 7.42
CA THR A 85 -6.08 9.99 8.88
C THR A 85 -5.51 11.19 9.65
N GLY A 86 -4.73 12.05 9.01
CA GLY A 86 -4.22 13.30 9.57
C GLY A 86 -2.88 13.19 10.30
N ASP A 87 -2.21 12.03 10.27
CA ASP A 87 -0.87 11.84 10.84
C ASP A 87 0.21 12.31 9.85
N MET A 88 0.28 13.63 9.65
CA MET A 88 1.21 14.22 8.67
C MET A 88 2.68 13.94 9.00
N ALA A 89 3.03 13.71 10.27
CA ALA A 89 4.39 13.37 10.67
C ALA A 89 4.80 12.02 10.04
N LYS A 90 3.96 10.99 10.19
CA LYS A 90 4.25 9.69 9.60
C LYS A 90 4.12 9.64 8.09
N ALA A 91 3.24 10.47 7.49
CA ALA A 91 3.22 10.62 6.04
C ALA A 91 4.58 11.11 5.50
N ASN A 92 5.19 12.10 6.16
CA ASN A 92 6.52 12.60 5.78
C ASN A 92 7.65 11.57 6.02
N GLU A 93 7.51 10.68 7.01
CA GLU A 93 8.47 9.56 7.18
C GLU A 93 8.44 8.60 6.00
N GLN A 94 7.26 8.28 5.47
CA GLN A 94 7.14 7.44 4.27
C GLN A 94 7.68 8.15 3.04
N LEU A 95 7.43 9.45 2.93
CA LEU A 95 7.99 10.28 1.86
C LEU A 95 9.52 10.27 1.87
N ALA A 96 10.14 10.48 3.04
CA ALA A 96 11.59 10.43 3.18
C ALA A 96 12.17 9.05 2.86
N SER A 97 11.42 7.97 3.09
CA SER A 97 11.81 6.62 2.67
C SER A 97 11.79 6.51 1.14
N LEU A 98 10.74 6.99 0.48
CA LEU A 98 10.65 7.01 -0.99
C LEU A 98 11.74 7.88 -1.64
N GLU A 99 12.11 9.01 -1.05
CA GLU A 99 13.21 9.85 -1.57
C GLU A 99 14.56 9.11 -1.57
N LYS A 100 14.80 8.26 -0.57
CA LYS A 100 15.99 7.40 -0.53
C LYS A 100 15.93 6.27 -1.54
N LEU A 101 14.75 5.67 -1.73
CA LEU A 101 14.53 4.56 -2.67
C LEU A 101 14.48 5.02 -4.13
N CYS A 102 14.18 6.29 -4.38
CA CYS A 102 14.02 6.90 -5.69
C CYS A 102 14.83 8.20 -5.81
N PRO A 103 16.17 8.17 -5.77
CA PRO A 103 17.00 9.38 -5.84
C PRO A 103 16.85 10.14 -7.16
N SER A 104 16.44 9.45 -8.24
CA SER A 104 16.13 10.05 -9.54
C SER A 104 14.63 10.33 -9.75
N GLY A 105 13.81 10.16 -8.72
CA GLY A 105 12.35 10.18 -8.80
C GLY A 105 11.73 8.84 -9.19
N CYS A 106 10.47 8.66 -8.81
CA CYS A 106 9.58 7.57 -9.22
C CYS A 106 8.11 8.03 -9.11
N GLU A 107 7.19 7.23 -9.65
CA GLU A 107 5.75 7.50 -9.61
C GLU A 107 5.26 7.60 -8.16
N GLU A 108 5.62 6.62 -7.33
CA GLU A 108 5.19 6.52 -5.93
C GLU A 108 5.63 7.74 -5.10
N LEU A 109 6.83 8.25 -5.37
CA LEU A 109 7.34 9.46 -4.72
C LEU A 109 6.52 10.69 -5.13
N SER A 110 6.14 10.78 -6.40
CA SER A 110 5.40 11.92 -6.94
C SER A 110 3.97 11.94 -6.41
N ASP A 111 3.33 10.77 -6.34
CA ASP A 111 1.96 10.61 -5.86
C ASP A 111 1.83 10.97 -4.38
N LEU A 112 2.74 10.46 -3.54
CA LEU A 112 2.72 10.80 -2.12
C LEU A 112 3.00 12.29 -1.87
N LYS A 113 3.91 12.92 -2.63
CA LYS A 113 4.13 14.38 -2.56
C LYS A 113 2.84 15.13 -2.86
N GLN A 114 2.16 14.76 -3.94
CA GLN A 114 0.90 15.40 -4.33
C GLN A 114 -0.19 15.22 -3.26
N ALA A 115 -0.30 14.03 -2.66
CA ALA A 115 -1.27 13.77 -1.59
C ALA A 115 -1.04 14.67 -0.37
N ILE A 116 0.22 14.82 0.06
CA ILE A 116 0.63 15.70 1.16
C ILE A 116 0.32 17.16 0.82
N ASP A 117 0.74 17.65 -0.34
CA ASP A 117 0.55 19.03 -0.77
C ASP A 117 -0.94 19.40 -0.86
N THR A 118 -1.76 18.48 -1.39
CA THR A 118 -3.21 18.66 -1.49
C THR A 118 -3.89 18.76 -0.12
N LYS A 119 -3.39 18.02 0.88
CA LYS A 119 -3.94 18.06 2.24
C LYS A 119 -3.57 19.34 2.98
N VAL A 120 -2.36 19.87 2.76
CA VAL A 120 -1.86 21.08 3.41
C VAL A 120 -2.49 22.36 2.82
N THR A 121 -2.89 22.32 1.55
CA THR A 121 -3.48 23.47 0.84
C THR A 121 -4.99 23.59 1.00
N LYS A 122 -5.67 22.59 1.59
CA LYS A 122 -7.09 22.60 1.92
C LYS A 122 -7.34 23.05 3.35
#